data_AF-A0A535EKZ8-F1
#
_entry.id   AF-A0A535EKZ8-F1
#
_cell.length_a   1.000
_cell.length_b   1.000
_cell.length_c   1.000
_cell.angle_alpha   90.00
_cell.angle_beta   90.00
_cell.angle_gamma   90.00
#
_symmetry.space_group_name_H-M   'P 1'
#
loop_
_entity.id
_entity.type
_entity.pdbx_description
1 polymer ?
#
loop_
_entity_poly.entity_id
_entity_poly.type
_entity_poly.pdbx_seq_one_letter_code
_entity_poly.pdbx_strand_id
1 'polypeptide(L)'
;MRRFGFGLHIAAASIGVSAIALAIVAVGVQRVGGSEFEQLMIQHGASVAAARDMFQESVTVVLLAAVAAAVGTTLFLAAALARWMSQPVMRVADAAAQLAAGRYDLRLPESGPREVRSLARSFNQLATELEQQERVRQEFIENAAHELRTPLTNLQGYLEALRDGVIAPGGDVFRSLHEEAERLVRLSGSLEALAQGDGREPSPRDTDVVIATNAALDAVRPLLERRSIRASAHMPD
;
A
#
# COMPACT_ATOMS: atom_id res chain seq x y z
N MET A 1 -4.90 17.22 16.59
CA MET A 1 -4.01 18.28 16.05
C MET A 1 -3.84 18.07 14.55
N ARG A 2 -4.51 18.87 13.71
CA ARG A 2 -4.38 18.80 12.24
C ARG A 2 -3.04 19.42 11.85
N ARG A 3 -2.05 18.59 11.48
CA ARG A 3 -0.76 19.06 10.95
C ARG A 3 -1.00 19.64 9.56
N PHE A 4 -0.98 20.97 9.44
CA PHE A 4 -0.97 21.64 8.14
C PHE A 4 0.19 21.09 7.30
N GLY A 5 -0.09 20.73 6.04
CA GLY A 5 0.88 20.09 5.16
C GLY A 5 2.10 20.97 4.92
N PHE A 6 3.29 20.37 4.89
CA PHE A 6 4.59 21.04 4.73
C PHE A 6 4.62 22.09 3.60
N GLY A 7 3.88 21.88 2.51
CA GLY A 7 3.78 22.84 1.41
C GLY A 7 3.21 24.21 1.84
N LEU A 8 2.28 24.25 2.79
CA LEU A 8 1.70 25.50 3.28
C LEU A 8 2.70 26.29 4.14
N HIS A 9 3.48 25.60 4.98
CA HIS A 9 4.51 26.24 5.80
C HIS A 9 5.65 26.80 4.94
N ILE A 10 6.09 26.07 3.91
CA ILE A 10 7.14 26.54 3.00
C ILE A 10 6.66 27.72 2.16
N ALA A 11 5.42 27.67 1.65
CA ALA A 11 4.84 28.80 0.92
C ALA A 11 4.75 30.04 1.82
N ALA A 12 4.21 29.91 3.03
CA ALA A 12 4.13 30.99 4.00
C ALA A 12 5.51 31.54 4.39
N ALA A 13 6.50 30.66 4.60
CA ALA A 13 7.87 31.07 4.87
C ALA A 13 8.49 31.84 3.70
N SER A 14 8.27 31.40 2.45
CA SER A 14 8.80 32.10 1.27
C SER A 14 8.20 33.50 1.10
N ILE A 15 6.89 33.64 1.34
CA ILE A 15 6.21 34.94 1.31
C ILE A 15 6.78 35.85 2.39
N GLY A 16 6.97 35.33 3.61
CA GLY A 16 7.58 36.07 4.71
C GLY A 16 8.99 36.55 4.40
N VAL A 17 9.85 35.68 3.86
CA VAL A 17 11.23 36.03 3.47
C VAL A 17 11.24 37.09 2.36
N SER A 18 10.42 36.93 1.32
CA SER A 18 10.30 37.91 0.23
C SER A 18 9.81 39.27 0.73
N ALA A 19 8.82 39.29 1.64
CA ALA A 19 8.30 40.51 2.22
C ALA A 19 9.34 41.24 3.09
N ILE A 20 10.10 40.49 3.91
CA ILE A 20 11.20 41.04 4.71
C ILE A 20 12.29 41.61 3.81
N ALA A 21 12.69 40.87 2.76
CA ALA A 21 13.71 41.34 1.81
C ALA A 21 13.27 42.63 1.11
N LEU A 22 12.02 42.70 0.64
CA LEU A 22 11.44 43.92 0.07
C LEU A 22 11.42 45.08 1.06
N ALA A 23 11.05 44.84 2.31
CA ALA A 23 11.04 45.86 3.35
C ALA A 23 12.45 46.39 3.65
N ILE A 24 13.47 45.51 3.72
CA ILE A 24 14.87 45.89 3.91
C ILE A 24 15.35 46.76 2.74
N VAL A 25 15.07 46.36 1.50
CA VAL A 25 15.44 47.13 0.30
C VAL A 25 14.73 48.49 0.30
N ALA A 26 13.42 48.52 0.55
CA ALA A 26 12.64 49.75 0.58
C ALA A 26 13.13 50.74 1.65
N VAL A 27 13.36 50.25 2.87
CA VAL A 27 13.86 51.07 3.99
C VAL A 27 15.29 51.55 3.72
N GLY A 28 16.18 50.66 3.26
CA GLY A 28 17.56 50.99 2.96
C GLY A 28 17.68 52.06 1.88
N VAL A 29 16.94 51.88 0.77
CA VAL A 29 16.90 52.85 -0.32
C VAL A 29 16.36 54.19 0.16
N GLN A 30 15.23 54.25 0.87
CA GLN A 30 14.65 55.51 1.31
C GLN A 30 15.44 56.24 2.41
N ARG A 31 15.97 55.53 3.41
CA ARG A 31 16.64 56.15 4.56
C ARG A 31 18.10 56.46 4.33
N VAL A 32 18.83 55.58 3.64
CA VAL A 32 20.27 55.70 3.44
C VAL A 32 20.57 56.32 2.08
N GLY A 33 19.93 55.81 1.03
CA GLY A 33 20.14 56.31 -0.33
C GLY A 33 19.70 57.76 -0.50
N GLY A 34 18.59 58.16 0.11
CA GLY A 34 18.02 59.51 -0.10
C GLY A 34 18.88 60.62 0.47
N SER A 35 19.35 60.48 1.72
CA SER A 35 20.15 61.50 2.38
C SER A 35 21.55 61.63 1.78
N GLU A 36 22.19 60.52 1.42
CA GLU A 36 23.51 60.55 0.78
C GLU A 36 23.43 61.11 -0.65
N PHE A 37 22.41 60.72 -1.42
CA PHE A 37 22.21 61.22 -2.78
C PHE A 37 21.92 62.73 -2.80
N GLU A 38 21.05 63.22 -1.93
CA GLU A 38 20.79 64.67 -1.81
C GLU A 38 22.07 65.44 -1.46
N GLN A 39 22.87 64.97 -0.50
CA GLN A 39 24.14 65.61 -0.12
C GLN A 39 25.15 65.65 -1.27
N LEU A 40 25.36 64.53 -1.97
CA LEU A 40 26.29 64.44 -3.11
C LEU A 40 25.88 65.36 -4.25
N MET A 41 24.59 65.46 -4.54
CA MET A 41 24.05 66.29 -5.61
C MET A 41 24.17 67.79 -5.27
N ILE A 42 23.89 68.18 -4.01
CA ILE A 42 24.09 69.56 -3.55
C ILE A 42 25.58 69.95 -3.63
N GLN A 43 26.49 69.05 -3.24
CA GLN A 43 27.93 69.30 -3.33
C GLN A 43 28.41 69.57 -4.76
N HIS A 44 27.75 68.97 -5.76
CA HIS A 44 28.05 69.17 -7.19
C HIS A 44 27.17 70.24 -7.86
N GLY A 45 26.46 71.07 -7.07
CA GLY A 45 25.75 72.26 -7.54
C GLY A 45 24.30 72.05 -7.98
N ALA A 46 23.70 70.89 -7.72
CA ALA A 46 22.27 70.68 -7.97
C ALA A 46 21.40 71.34 -6.89
N SER A 47 20.20 71.79 -7.28
CA SER A 47 19.21 72.25 -6.31
C SER A 47 18.62 71.06 -5.55
N VAL A 48 18.19 71.30 -4.30
CA VAL A 48 17.55 70.28 -3.46
C VAL A 48 16.33 69.67 -4.17
N ALA A 49 15.54 70.48 -4.88
CA ALA A 49 14.38 70.02 -5.63
C ALA A 49 14.78 69.08 -6.78
N ALA A 50 15.79 69.45 -7.58
CA ALA A 50 16.26 68.62 -8.68
C ALA A 50 16.86 67.28 -8.19
N ALA A 51 17.64 67.31 -7.11
CA ALA A 51 18.18 66.09 -6.49
C ALA A 51 17.08 65.16 -5.99
N ARG A 52 16.03 65.72 -5.37
CA ARG A 52 14.90 64.94 -4.85
C ARG A 52 14.05 64.30 -5.95
N ASP A 53 13.80 65.03 -7.04
CA ASP A 53 13.03 64.50 -8.19
C ASP A 53 13.81 63.37 -8.89
N MET A 54 15.11 63.57 -9.15
CA MET A 54 15.98 62.55 -9.75
C MET A 54 16.08 61.29 -8.87
N PHE A 55 16.13 61.47 -7.55
CA PHE A 55 16.13 60.36 -6.61
C PHE A 55 14.81 59.59 -6.64
N GLN A 56 13.66 60.29 -6.58
CA GLN A 56 12.34 59.66 -6.61
C GLN A 56 12.12 58.83 -7.88
N GLU A 57 12.54 59.34 -9.05
CA GLU A 57 12.45 58.61 -10.32
C GLU A 57 13.30 57.33 -10.29
N SER A 58 14.56 57.44 -9.89
CA SER A 58 15.49 56.30 -9.79
C SER A 58 15.01 55.24 -8.79
N VAL A 59 14.54 55.66 -7.62
CA VAL A 59 14.02 54.79 -6.57
C VAL A 59 12.77 54.05 -7.03
N THR A 60 11.86 54.72 -7.73
CA THR A 60 10.61 54.11 -8.19
C THR A 60 10.91 52.98 -9.17
N VAL A 61 11.82 53.19 -10.13
CA VAL A 61 12.25 52.15 -11.08
C VAL A 61 12.88 50.95 -10.35
N VAL A 62 13.79 51.21 -9.40
CA VAL A 62 14.46 50.15 -8.62
C VAL A 62 13.45 49.37 -7.77
N LEU A 63 12.51 50.04 -7.12
CA LEU A 63 11.48 49.38 -6.30
C LEU A 63 10.53 48.55 -7.16
N LEU A 64 10.10 49.05 -8.32
CA LEU A 64 9.27 48.27 -9.25
C LEU A 64 10.01 47.03 -9.76
N ALA A 65 11.29 47.16 -10.11
CA ALA A 65 12.13 46.04 -10.52
C ALA A 65 12.29 45.01 -9.37
N ALA A 66 12.51 45.48 -8.14
CA ALA A 66 12.61 44.62 -6.96
C ALA A 66 11.31 43.87 -6.67
N VAL A 67 10.16 44.54 -6.77
CA VAL A 67 8.83 43.91 -6.62
C VAL A 67 8.60 42.87 -7.73
N ALA A 68 8.89 43.21 -8.99
CA ALA A 68 8.75 42.28 -10.10
C ALA A 68 9.64 41.04 -9.93
N ALA A 69 10.89 41.22 -9.51
CA ALA A 69 11.82 40.12 -9.22
C ALA A 69 11.33 39.26 -8.04
N ALA A 70 10.82 39.87 -6.98
CA ALA A 70 10.27 39.14 -5.83
C ALA A 70 9.03 38.31 -6.21
N VAL A 71 8.11 38.89 -6.99
CA VAL A 71 6.94 38.17 -7.50
C VAL A 71 7.36 37.02 -8.41
N GLY A 72 8.26 37.28 -9.37
CA GLY A 72 8.77 36.26 -10.28
C GLY A 72 9.42 35.09 -9.55
N THR A 73 10.28 35.39 -8.57
CA THR A 73 10.94 34.37 -7.74
C THR A 73 9.93 33.57 -6.92
N THR A 74 8.94 34.24 -6.33
CA THR A 74 7.89 33.58 -5.53
C THR A 74 7.05 32.63 -6.38
N LEU A 75 6.61 33.08 -7.57
CA LEU A 75 5.85 32.25 -8.50
C LEU A 75 6.66 31.05 -9.00
N PHE A 76 7.92 31.27 -9.34
CA PHE A 76 8.84 30.22 -9.75
C PHE A 76 9.00 29.15 -8.65
N LEU A 77 9.28 29.57 -7.41
CA LEU A 77 9.48 28.67 -6.28
C LEU A 77 8.21 27.90 -5.94
N ALA A 78 7.06 28.58 -5.95
CA ALA A 78 5.76 27.94 -5.74
C ALA A 78 5.46 26.87 -6.79
N ALA A 79 5.68 27.17 -8.07
CA ALA A 79 5.47 26.23 -9.17
C ALA A 79 6.44 25.04 -9.13
N ALA A 80 7.71 25.28 -8.77
CA ALA A 80 8.71 24.22 -8.62
C ALA A 80 8.35 23.29 -7.45
N LEU A 81 7.97 23.85 -6.30
CA LEU A 81 7.59 23.08 -5.12
C LEU A 81 6.30 22.27 -5.36
N ALA A 82 5.30 22.88 -5.99
CA ALA A 82 4.06 22.20 -6.36
C ALA A 82 4.35 20.98 -7.25
N ARG A 83 5.19 21.13 -8.28
CA ARG A 83 5.58 20.01 -9.13
C ARG A 83 6.35 18.94 -8.37
N TRP A 84 7.29 19.34 -7.50
CA TRP A 84 8.11 18.42 -6.72
C TRP A 84 7.31 17.59 -5.70
N MET A 85 6.24 18.16 -5.13
CA MET A 85 5.39 17.47 -4.15
C MET A 85 4.19 16.73 -4.78
N SER A 86 3.51 17.34 -5.75
CA SER A 86 2.29 16.78 -6.32
C SER A 86 2.57 15.59 -7.24
N GLN A 87 3.67 15.62 -8.01
CA GLN A 87 3.98 14.51 -8.92
C GLN A 87 4.17 13.17 -8.20
N PRO A 88 4.98 13.05 -7.13
CA PRO A 88 5.13 11.77 -6.44
C PRO A 88 3.83 11.25 -5.84
N VAL A 89 2.97 12.13 -5.32
CA VAL A 89 1.66 11.74 -4.77
C VAL A 89 0.75 11.20 -5.88
N MET A 90 0.71 11.86 -7.03
CA MET A 90 -0.06 11.37 -8.19
C MET A 90 0.44 10.01 -8.67
N ARG A 91 1.76 9.77 -8.70
CA ARG A 91 2.30 8.44 -9.06
C ARG A 91 1.83 7.35 -8.09
N VAL A 92 1.75 7.64 -6.80
CA VAL A 92 1.19 6.68 -5.81
C VAL A 92 -0.28 6.42 -6.10
N ALA A 93 -1.07 7.46 -6.41
CA ALA A 93 -2.49 7.32 -6.75
C ALA A 93 -2.69 6.47 -8.01
N ASP A 94 -1.89 6.71 -9.06
CA ASP A 94 -1.93 5.93 -10.30
C ASP A 94 -1.52 4.47 -10.06
N ALA A 95 -0.51 4.24 -9.22
CA ALA A 95 -0.09 2.89 -8.85
C ALA A 95 -1.15 2.17 -8.01
N ALA A 96 -1.85 2.87 -7.12
CA ALA A 96 -2.98 2.34 -6.37
C ALA A 96 -4.15 1.96 -7.27
N ALA A 97 -4.47 2.77 -8.28
CA ALA A 97 -5.49 2.42 -9.28
C ALA A 97 -5.11 1.16 -10.07
N GLN A 98 -3.84 1.01 -10.44
CA GLN A 98 -3.37 -0.21 -11.12
C GLN A 98 -3.35 -1.44 -10.20
N LEU A 99 -3.00 -1.26 -8.93
CA LEU A 99 -3.05 -2.32 -7.93
C LEU A 99 -4.48 -2.83 -7.73
N ALA A 100 -5.45 -1.91 -7.69
CA ALA A 100 -6.87 -2.24 -7.65
C ALA A 100 -7.36 -2.97 -8.92
N ALA A 101 -6.69 -2.78 -10.05
CA ALA A 101 -6.94 -3.49 -11.30
C ALA A 101 -6.23 -4.87 -11.37
N GLY A 102 -5.57 -5.32 -10.29
CA GLY A 102 -4.94 -6.63 -10.18
C GLY A 102 -3.45 -6.67 -10.56
N ARG A 103 -2.80 -5.52 -10.75
CA ARG A 103 -1.35 -5.45 -11.02
C ARG A 103 -0.55 -5.42 -9.71
N TYR A 104 -0.33 -6.60 -9.12
CA TYR A 104 0.34 -6.74 -7.81
C TYR A 104 1.87 -6.67 -7.87
N ASP A 105 2.47 -6.76 -9.05
CA ASP A 105 3.92 -6.72 -9.31
C ASP A 105 4.51 -5.30 -9.25
N LEU A 106 3.67 -4.27 -9.15
CA LEU A 106 4.09 -2.88 -9.18
C LEU A 106 4.85 -2.47 -7.91
N ARG A 107 5.95 -1.73 -8.08
CA ARG A 107 6.73 -1.14 -6.99
C ARG A 107 7.06 0.32 -7.28
N LEU A 108 6.89 1.15 -6.27
CA LEU A 108 7.21 2.58 -6.32
C LEU A 108 8.63 2.84 -5.81
N PRO A 109 9.37 3.78 -6.42
CA PRO A 109 10.67 4.19 -5.92
C PRO A 109 10.54 4.94 -4.59
N GLU A 110 11.32 4.55 -3.59
CA GLU A 110 11.40 5.22 -2.28
C GLU A 110 12.30 6.48 -2.35
N SER A 111 11.96 7.42 -3.23
CA SER A 111 12.70 8.68 -3.44
C SER A 111 11.87 9.92 -3.08
N GLY A 112 12.53 11.06 -2.92
CA GLY A 112 11.87 12.33 -2.57
C GLY A 112 11.79 12.58 -1.06
N PRO A 113 10.90 13.48 -0.59
CA PRO A 113 10.75 13.82 0.83
C PRO A 113 10.43 12.61 1.72
N ARG A 114 10.73 12.70 3.02
CA ARG A 114 10.56 11.59 3.98
C ARG A 114 9.15 11.02 3.98
N GLU A 115 8.14 11.89 3.91
CA GLU A 115 6.72 11.54 3.90
C GLU A 115 6.35 10.75 2.65
N VAL A 116 6.85 11.17 1.48
CA VAL A 116 6.65 10.48 0.20
C VAL A 116 7.31 9.11 0.21
N ARG A 117 8.55 9.01 0.71
CA ARG A 117 9.24 7.71 0.84
C ARG A 117 8.48 6.77 1.77
N SER A 118 7.96 7.29 2.89
CA SER A 118 7.15 6.51 3.82
C SER A 118 5.88 5.98 3.15
N LEU A 119 5.19 6.82 2.36
CA LEU A 119 4.00 6.42 1.62
C LEU A 119 4.31 5.35 0.56
N ALA A 120 5.41 5.54 -0.20
CA ALA A 120 5.87 4.56 -1.19
C ALA A 120 6.19 3.20 -0.54
N ARG A 121 6.83 3.20 0.64
CA ARG A 121 7.13 1.98 1.39
C ARG A 121 5.86 1.25 1.85
N SER A 122 4.90 1.99 2.43
CA SER A 122 3.61 1.41 2.84
C SER A 122 2.84 0.84 1.64
N PHE A 123 2.87 1.52 0.49
CA PHE A 123 2.29 1.00 -0.74
C PHE A 123 2.99 -0.29 -1.19
N ASN A 124 4.33 -0.33 -1.23
CA ASN A 124 5.09 -1.51 -1.64
C ASN A 124 4.84 -2.71 -0.73
N GLN A 125 4.72 -2.48 0.59
CA GLN A 125 4.39 -3.52 1.54
C GLN A 125 2.99 -4.09 1.25
N LEU A 126 1.98 -3.24 1.10
CA LEU A 126 0.61 -3.66 0.77
C LEU A 126 0.56 -4.40 -0.57
N ALA A 127 1.28 -3.94 -1.59
CA ALA A 127 1.38 -4.62 -2.87
C ALA A 127 2.00 -6.03 -2.73
N THR A 128 3.03 -6.17 -1.89
CA THR A 128 3.67 -7.47 -1.62
C THR A 128 2.73 -8.42 -0.87
N GLU A 129 1.99 -7.93 0.12
CA GLU A 129 1.01 -8.75 0.85
C GLU A 129 -0.11 -9.23 -0.06
N LEU A 130 -0.64 -8.37 -0.94
CA LEU A 130 -1.65 -8.75 -1.93
C LEU A 130 -1.13 -9.72 -2.98
N GLU A 131 0.10 -9.51 -3.48
CA GLU A 131 0.75 -10.43 -4.42
C GLU A 131 0.88 -11.84 -3.81
N GLN A 132 1.29 -11.93 -2.55
CA GLN A 132 1.40 -13.20 -1.84
C GLN A 132 0.02 -13.86 -1.64
N GLN A 133 -1.01 -13.10 -1.29
CA GLN A 133 -2.38 -13.62 -1.15
C GLN A 133 -2.91 -14.15 -2.48
N GLU A 134 -2.71 -13.42 -3.58
CA GLU A 134 -3.16 -13.86 -4.90
C GLU A 134 -2.41 -15.12 -5.34
N ARG A 135 -1.10 -15.20 -5.08
CA ARG A 135 -0.31 -16.40 -5.36
C ARG A 135 -0.85 -17.61 -4.60
N VAL A 136 -1.08 -17.49 -3.30
CA VAL A 136 -1.64 -18.58 -2.48
C VAL A 136 -3.03 -18.98 -2.97
N ARG A 137 -3.86 -18.01 -3.37
CA ARG A 137 -5.18 -18.27 -3.95
C ARG A 137 -5.07 -19.08 -5.24
N GLN A 138 -4.15 -18.73 -6.14
CA GLN A 138 -3.93 -19.44 -7.40
C GLN A 138 -3.41 -20.86 -7.17
N GLU A 139 -2.40 -21.03 -6.31
CA GLU A 139 -1.87 -22.34 -5.93
C GLU A 139 -2.97 -23.23 -5.32
N PHE A 140 -3.83 -22.66 -4.47
CA PHE A 140 -4.99 -23.38 -3.91
C PHE A 140 -5.97 -23.86 -5.00
N ILE A 141 -6.34 -22.98 -5.94
CA ILE A 141 -7.26 -23.33 -7.04
C ILE A 141 -6.64 -24.44 -7.91
N GLU A 142 -5.36 -24.34 -8.24
CA GLU A 142 -4.67 -25.34 -9.05
C GLU A 142 -4.63 -26.71 -8.35
N ASN A 143 -4.29 -26.73 -7.06
CA ASN A 143 -4.25 -27.96 -6.26
C ASN A 143 -5.65 -28.58 -6.13
N ALA A 144 -6.67 -27.77 -5.85
CA ALA A 144 -8.05 -28.23 -5.77
C ALA A 144 -8.51 -28.85 -7.10
N ALA A 145 -8.18 -28.22 -8.23
CA ALA A 145 -8.53 -28.74 -9.55
C ALA A 145 -7.84 -30.09 -9.85
N HIS A 146 -6.57 -30.26 -9.45
CA HIS A 146 -5.85 -31.53 -9.61
C HIS A 146 -6.44 -32.65 -8.74
N GLU A 147 -6.69 -32.37 -7.46
CA GLU A 147 -7.25 -33.33 -6.50
C GLU A 147 -8.69 -33.76 -6.87
N LEU A 148 -9.47 -32.87 -7.49
CA LEU A 148 -10.81 -33.19 -7.99
C LEU A 148 -10.79 -33.97 -9.31
N ARG A 149 -9.81 -33.73 -10.19
CA ARG A 149 -9.74 -34.36 -11.51
C ARG A 149 -9.59 -35.87 -11.40
N THR A 150 -8.68 -36.35 -10.55
CA THR A 150 -8.39 -37.78 -10.37
C THR A 150 -9.64 -38.61 -10.05
N PRO A 151 -10.42 -38.31 -8.99
CA PRO A 151 -11.61 -39.06 -8.67
C PRO A 151 -12.72 -38.94 -9.71
N LEU A 152 -12.85 -37.77 -10.35
CA LEU A 152 -13.82 -37.60 -11.43
C LEU A 152 -13.46 -38.46 -12.65
N THR A 153 -12.18 -38.50 -13.05
CA THR A 153 -11.70 -39.34 -14.15
C THR A 153 -11.89 -40.82 -13.84
N ASN A 154 -11.65 -41.25 -12.59
CA ASN A 154 -11.91 -42.63 -12.18
C ASN A 154 -13.40 -42.98 -12.28
N LEU A 155 -14.29 -42.13 -11.75
CA LEU A 155 -15.74 -42.30 -11.88
C LEU A 155 -16.16 -42.41 -13.36
N GLN A 156 -15.67 -41.52 -14.21
CA GLN A 156 -15.95 -41.55 -15.64
C GLN A 156 -15.47 -42.86 -16.27
N GLY A 157 -14.24 -43.30 -15.99
CA GLY A 157 -13.69 -44.54 -16.54
C GLY A 157 -14.49 -45.79 -16.14
N TYR A 158 -14.92 -45.88 -14.88
CA TYR A 158 -15.80 -46.97 -14.43
C TYR A 158 -17.16 -46.94 -15.12
N LEU A 159 -17.77 -45.76 -15.26
CA LEU A 159 -19.07 -45.61 -15.91
C LEU A 159 -19.00 -45.92 -17.42
N GLU A 160 -17.93 -45.51 -18.10
CA GLU A 160 -17.67 -45.85 -19.50
C GLU A 160 -17.46 -47.35 -19.69
N ALA A 161 -16.64 -47.98 -18.84
CA ALA A 161 -16.38 -49.40 -18.94
C ALA A 161 -17.63 -50.26 -18.60
N LEU A 162 -18.51 -49.79 -17.72
CA LEU A 162 -19.83 -50.39 -17.48
C LEU A 162 -20.76 -50.23 -18.71
N ARG A 163 -20.81 -49.02 -19.29
CA ARG A 163 -21.62 -48.72 -20.48
C ARG A 163 -21.21 -49.58 -21.67
N ASP A 164 -19.90 -49.73 -21.89
CA ASP A 164 -19.35 -50.46 -23.03
C ASP A 164 -19.32 -51.98 -22.80
N GLY A 165 -19.79 -52.45 -21.63
CA GLY A 165 -19.86 -53.87 -21.28
C GLY A 165 -18.50 -54.53 -21.01
N VAL A 166 -17.44 -53.73 -20.85
CA VAL A 166 -16.08 -54.21 -20.55
C VAL A 166 -15.99 -54.79 -19.13
N ILE A 167 -16.73 -54.20 -18.19
CA ILE A 167 -16.89 -54.72 -16.82
C ILE A 167 -18.37 -55.00 -16.53
N ALA A 168 -18.62 -56.11 -15.85
CA ALA A 168 -19.98 -56.47 -15.44
C ALA A 168 -20.44 -55.59 -14.25
N PRO A 169 -21.71 -55.14 -14.25
CA PRO A 169 -22.27 -54.47 -13.09
C PRO A 169 -22.31 -55.43 -11.90
N GLY A 170 -21.57 -55.08 -10.85
CA GLY A 170 -21.39 -55.93 -9.67
C GLY A 170 -21.10 -55.11 -8.41
N GLY A 171 -21.26 -55.74 -7.24
CA GLY A 171 -21.13 -55.07 -5.94
C GLY A 171 -19.78 -54.38 -5.74
N ASP A 172 -18.70 -54.96 -6.25
CA ASP A 172 -17.36 -54.37 -6.13
C ASP A 172 -17.20 -53.10 -6.97
N VAL A 173 -17.74 -53.06 -8.20
CA VAL A 173 -17.72 -51.85 -9.04
C VAL A 173 -18.55 -50.73 -8.42
N PHE A 174 -19.75 -51.05 -7.91
CA PHE A 174 -20.57 -50.06 -7.20
C PHE A 174 -19.90 -49.55 -5.93
N ARG A 175 -19.16 -50.40 -5.21
CA ARG A 175 -18.37 -50.01 -4.05
C ARG A 175 -17.26 -49.02 -4.43
N SER A 176 -16.48 -49.30 -5.49
CA SER A 176 -15.42 -48.39 -5.96
C SER A 176 -15.98 -47.05 -6.45
N LEU A 177 -17.10 -47.06 -7.19
CA LEU A 177 -17.81 -45.83 -7.57
C LEU A 177 -18.27 -45.03 -6.34
N HIS A 178 -18.80 -45.73 -5.32
CA HIS A 178 -19.25 -45.09 -4.10
C HIS A 178 -18.11 -44.50 -3.28
N GLU A 179 -16.99 -45.22 -3.13
CA GLU A 179 -15.78 -44.75 -2.44
C GLU A 179 -15.24 -43.47 -3.07
N GLU A 180 -15.29 -43.37 -4.41
CA GLU A 180 -14.80 -42.20 -5.13
C GLU A 180 -15.76 -41.01 -5.04
N ALA A 181 -17.07 -41.27 -5.02
CA ALA A 181 -18.07 -40.26 -4.70
C ALA A 181 -17.90 -39.74 -3.26
N GLU A 182 -17.66 -40.62 -2.28
CA GLU A 182 -17.37 -40.19 -0.91
C GLU A 182 -16.07 -39.38 -0.80
N ARG A 183 -15.04 -39.74 -1.57
CA ARG A 183 -13.79 -38.96 -1.64
C ARG A 183 -14.07 -37.53 -2.13
N LEU A 184 -14.87 -37.37 -3.18
CA LEU A 184 -15.29 -36.05 -3.68
C LEU A 184 -16.07 -35.25 -2.62
N VAL A 185 -16.98 -35.89 -1.87
CA VAL A 185 -17.73 -35.23 -0.78
C VAL A 185 -16.79 -34.74 0.32
N ARG A 186 -15.84 -35.57 0.77
CA ARG A 186 -14.86 -35.18 1.78
C ARG A 186 -13.99 -34.02 1.30
N LEU A 187 -13.49 -34.07 0.07
CA LEU A 187 -12.67 -33.02 -0.52
C LEU A 187 -13.46 -31.71 -0.63
N SER A 188 -14.71 -31.76 -1.08
CA SER A 188 -15.61 -30.60 -1.10
C SER A 188 -15.76 -29.97 0.29
N GLY A 189 -15.97 -30.77 1.33
CA GLY A 189 -16.04 -30.28 2.72
C GLY A 189 -14.73 -29.64 3.20
N SER A 190 -13.58 -30.21 2.83
CA SER A 190 -12.27 -29.60 3.13
C SER A 190 -12.06 -28.27 2.41
N LEU A 191 -12.47 -28.15 1.15
CA LEU A 191 -12.40 -26.90 0.39
C LEU A 191 -13.31 -25.82 0.98
N GLU A 192 -14.50 -26.20 1.44
CA GLU A 192 -15.45 -25.30 2.10
C GLU A 192 -14.89 -24.74 3.42
N ALA A 193 -14.29 -25.61 4.26
CA ALA A 193 -13.65 -25.18 5.51
C ALA A 193 -12.48 -24.20 5.27
N LEU A 194 -11.68 -24.43 4.22
CA LEU A 194 -10.60 -23.52 3.83
C LEU A 194 -11.14 -22.19 3.31
N ALA A 195 -12.21 -22.20 2.50
CA ALA A 195 -12.82 -21.00 1.94
C ALA A 195 -13.49 -20.11 3.01
N GLN A 196 -14.04 -20.70 4.07
CA GLN A 196 -14.66 -19.95 5.18
C GLN A 196 -13.62 -19.29 6.11
N GLY A 197 -12.32 -19.53 5.91
CA GLY A 197 -11.27 -18.96 6.75
C GLY A 197 -11.22 -19.57 8.15
N ASP A 198 -11.82 -20.75 8.34
CA ASP A 198 -11.70 -21.55 9.57
C ASP A 198 -10.31 -22.18 9.72
N GLY A 199 -9.43 -21.98 8.73
CA GLY A 199 -7.98 -22.11 8.87
C GLY A 199 -7.32 -21.06 9.78
N ARG A 200 -8.06 -20.46 10.72
CA ARG A 200 -7.41 -19.83 11.88
C ARG A 200 -6.57 -20.92 12.53
N GLU A 201 -5.26 -20.70 12.62
CA GLU A 201 -4.41 -21.52 13.49
C GLU A 201 -5.16 -21.68 14.83
N PRO A 202 -5.36 -22.92 15.32
CA PRO A 202 -5.95 -23.13 16.61
C PRO A 202 -5.21 -22.24 17.60
N SER A 203 -5.89 -21.25 18.18
CA SER A 203 -5.27 -20.43 19.22
C SER A 203 -4.70 -21.39 20.24
N PRO A 204 -3.38 -21.34 20.54
CA PRO A 204 -2.80 -22.22 21.54
C PRO A 204 -3.60 -22.05 22.83
N ARG A 205 -4.27 -23.13 23.24
CA ARG A 205 -4.95 -23.21 24.53
C ARG A 205 -4.12 -24.10 25.41
N ASP A 206 -3.82 -23.62 26.60
CA ASP A 206 -3.22 -24.47 27.62
C ASP A 206 -4.17 -25.66 27.86
N THR A 207 -3.75 -26.83 27.40
CA THR A 207 -4.59 -28.03 27.31
C THR A 207 -3.83 -29.18 27.93
N ASP A 208 -4.45 -29.81 28.93
CA ASP A 208 -3.93 -31.05 29.49
C ASP A 208 -4.00 -32.16 28.44
N VAL A 209 -2.82 -32.57 27.96
CA VAL A 209 -2.66 -33.56 26.89
C VAL A 209 -3.18 -34.93 27.32
N VAL A 210 -3.08 -35.26 28.62
CA VAL A 210 -3.58 -36.54 29.17
C VAL A 210 -5.10 -36.56 29.11
N ILE A 211 -5.76 -35.48 29.54
CA ILE A 211 -7.23 -35.35 29.48
C ILE A 211 -7.71 -35.38 28.03
N ALA A 212 -7.08 -34.58 27.15
CA ALA A 212 -7.46 -34.52 25.74
C ALA A 212 -7.31 -35.87 25.03
N THR A 213 -6.23 -36.61 25.32
CA THR A 213 -5.98 -37.91 24.69
C THR A 213 -6.96 -38.98 25.18
N ASN A 214 -7.26 -39.00 26.48
CA ASN A 214 -8.25 -39.94 27.01
C ASN A 214 -9.66 -39.64 26.46
N ALA A 215 -10.05 -38.36 26.41
CA ALA A 215 -11.33 -37.95 25.82
C ALA A 215 -11.43 -38.34 24.33
N ALA A 216 -10.36 -38.18 23.57
CA ALA A 216 -10.30 -38.62 22.18
C ALA A 216 -10.41 -40.15 22.07
N LEU A 217 -9.67 -40.91 22.87
CA LEU A 217 -9.73 -42.38 22.91
C LEU A 217 -11.13 -42.89 23.23
N ASP A 218 -11.82 -42.26 24.17
CA ASP A 218 -13.18 -42.61 24.54
C ASP A 218 -14.18 -42.31 23.42
N ALA A 219 -14.00 -41.19 22.71
CA ALA A 219 -14.85 -40.83 21.57
C ALA A 219 -14.76 -41.84 20.41
N VAL A 220 -13.58 -42.43 20.15
CA VAL A 220 -13.39 -43.44 19.08
C VAL A 220 -13.54 -44.89 19.55
N ARG A 221 -13.66 -45.14 20.85
CA ARG A 221 -13.82 -46.49 21.43
C ARG A 221 -14.95 -47.32 20.80
N PRO A 222 -16.15 -46.76 20.51
CA PRO A 222 -17.24 -47.52 19.89
C PRO A 222 -16.89 -48.04 18.48
N LEU A 223 -16.08 -47.27 17.74
CA LEU A 223 -15.60 -47.64 16.40
C LEU A 223 -14.53 -48.73 16.46
N LEU A 224 -13.65 -48.65 17.46
CA LEU A 224 -12.59 -49.63 17.69
C LEU A 224 -13.16 -50.99 18.12
N GLU A 225 -14.16 -50.98 19.01
CA GLU A 225 -14.86 -52.20 19.46
C GLU A 225 -15.60 -52.89 18.31
N ARG A 226 -16.27 -52.13 17.45
CA ARG A 226 -16.92 -52.66 16.23
C ARG A 226 -15.94 -53.38 15.30
N ARG A 227 -14.66 -53.00 15.32
CA ARG A 227 -13.60 -53.63 14.52
C ARG A 227 -12.72 -54.60 15.31
N SER A 228 -13.06 -54.92 16.57
CA SER A 228 -12.25 -55.76 17.45
C SER A 228 -10.80 -55.29 17.63
N ILE A 229 -10.57 -53.97 17.52
CA ILE A 229 -9.24 -53.36 17.70
C ILE A 229 -9.13 -52.89 19.15
N ARG A 230 -8.03 -53.28 19.82
CA ARG A 230 -7.73 -52.84 21.19
C ARG A 230 -6.70 -51.70 21.13
N ALA A 231 -7.03 -50.55 21.71
CA ALA A 231 -6.14 -49.39 21.79
C ALA A 231 -5.83 -49.03 23.25
N SER A 232 -4.59 -48.61 23.51
CA SER A 232 -4.11 -48.14 24.81
C SER A 232 -3.21 -46.93 24.63
N ALA A 233 -3.41 -45.86 25.40
CA ALA A 233 -2.46 -44.76 25.48
C ALA A 233 -1.42 -45.05 26.57
N HIS A 234 -0.15 -44.80 26.24
CA HIS A 234 0.93 -44.77 27.21
C HIS A 234 1.46 -43.34 27.21
N MET A 235 1.18 -42.59 28.28
CA MET A 235 1.62 -41.22 28.43
C MET A 235 2.63 -41.14 29.57
N PRO A 236 3.70 -40.35 29.45
CA PRO A 236 4.56 -40.03 30.57
C PRO A 236 3.78 -39.21 31.61
N ASP A 237 4.08 -39.44 32.89
CA ASP A 237 3.54 -38.66 34.02
C ASP A 237 3.85 -37.16 33.91
#